data_AF-Q5KSY1-F1
#
_entry.id   AF-Q5KSY1-F1
#
_cell.length_a   1.000
_cell.length_b   1.000
_cell.length_c   1.000
_cell.angle_alpha   90.00
_cell.angle_beta   90.00
_cell.angle_gamma   90.00
#
_symmetry.space_group_name_H-M   'P 1'
#
loop_
_entity.id
_entity.type
_entity.pdbx_description
1 polymer ?
#
loop_
_entity_poly.entity_id
_entity_poly.type
_entity_poly.pdbx_seq_one_letter_code
_entity_poly.pdbx_strand_id
1 'polypeptide(L)'
;AELRILRKKPLDVAKPAVPSSGRVAQLKLSSCPSGRQPAALLDVRSVPGLDGSGWEVFDIWKLFRNFKNSAQLCLELEAWERGRAVDLRGLGFERAARQVHEKALFLVFGRTKKRDLFFNEIKARSGQDDKTVYEYLFSQRRKRRAPLANRQGKRPSKNLKARCSRKALHVNFKDMGWDDWIIAPLEYEAFHCEGLCEFPLRSHLEPTNHAVIQTLMNSMDPESTPP
;
A
#
# COMPACT_ATOMS: atom_id res chain seq x y z
N ALA A 1 9.84 -2.53 -7.68
CA ALA A 1 8.67 -2.45 -8.58
C ALA A 1 8.39 -3.86 -9.02
N GLU A 2 7.12 -4.27 -9.02
CA GLU A 2 6.72 -5.66 -9.18
C GLU A 2 5.70 -5.80 -10.31
N LEU A 3 5.82 -6.88 -11.08
CA LEU A 3 4.77 -7.38 -11.94
C LEU A 3 4.08 -8.55 -11.25
N ARG A 4 2.75 -8.52 -11.15
CA ARG A 4 1.96 -9.62 -10.62
C ARG A 4 1.05 -10.19 -11.69
N ILE A 5 1.16 -11.50 -11.94
CA ILE A 5 0.35 -12.20 -12.94
C ILE A 5 -0.40 -13.33 -12.24
N LEU A 6 -1.73 -13.35 -12.38
CA LEU A 6 -2.58 -14.35 -11.74
C LEU A 6 -2.59 -15.66 -12.51
N ARG A 7 -2.24 -16.75 -11.81
CA ARG A 7 -2.36 -18.11 -12.28
C ARG A 7 -3.67 -18.74 -11.79
N LYS A 8 -4.47 -19.27 -12.70
CA LYS A 8 -5.73 -19.98 -12.39
C LYS A 8 -5.61 -21.42 -12.83
N LYS A 9 -6.21 -22.33 -12.08
CA LYS A 9 -6.33 -23.72 -12.51
C LYS A 9 -7.13 -23.75 -13.83
N PRO A 10 -6.66 -24.49 -14.86
CA PRO A 10 -7.41 -24.66 -16.09
C PRO A 10 -8.79 -25.29 -15.79
N LEU A 11 -9.86 -24.73 -16.38
CA LEU A 11 -11.24 -25.16 -16.13
C LEU A 11 -11.62 -26.48 -16.83
N ASP A 12 -10.86 -26.90 -17.85
CA ASP A 12 -11.13 -28.11 -18.62
C ASP A 12 -9.86 -28.94 -18.85
N VAL A 13 -9.66 -29.97 -18.02
CA VAL A 13 -8.98 -31.21 -18.46
C VAL A 13 -9.75 -32.40 -17.88
N ALA A 14 -10.81 -32.80 -18.57
CA ALA A 14 -11.36 -34.15 -18.44
C ALA A 14 -10.37 -35.16 -19.05
N LYS A 15 -9.37 -35.58 -18.28
CA LYS A 15 -8.68 -36.89 -18.40
C LYS A 15 -7.67 -37.08 -17.25
N PRO A 16 -7.62 -38.26 -16.61
CA PRO A 16 -6.62 -38.55 -15.59
C PRO A 16 -5.30 -38.88 -16.28
N ALA A 17 -4.49 -37.87 -16.59
CA ALA A 17 -3.17 -38.06 -17.16
C ALA A 17 -2.09 -38.05 -16.07
N VAL A 18 -2.00 -39.15 -15.30
CA VAL A 18 -0.90 -39.50 -14.38
C VAL A 18 -0.72 -38.50 -13.21
N PRO A 19 -0.45 -38.93 -11.97
CA PRO A 19 -0.03 -37.99 -10.93
C PRO A 19 1.32 -37.41 -11.36
N SER A 20 1.32 -36.19 -11.92
CA SER A 20 2.57 -35.46 -12.19
C SER A 20 3.08 -34.82 -10.90
N SER A 21 3.18 -35.63 -9.84
CA SER A 21 3.78 -35.21 -8.58
C SER A 21 5.20 -34.72 -8.85
N GLY A 22 5.43 -33.41 -8.73
CA GLY A 22 6.77 -32.81 -8.76
C GLY A 22 7.25 -32.25 -10.10
N ARG A 23 6.37 -32.02 -11.10
CA ARG A 23 6.75 -31.25 -12.30
C ARG A 23 6.92 -29.77 -11.96
N VAL A 24 8.15 -29.26 -12.08
CA VAL A 24 8.51 -27.86 -11.83
C VAL A 24 8.81 -27.19 -13.16
N ALA A 25 8.04 -26.15 -13.49
CA ALA A 25 8.30 -25.28 -14.64
C ALA A 25 9.10 -24.06 -14.19
N GLN A 26 10.04 -23.61 -15.01
CA GLN A 26 10.77 -22.36 -14.83
C GLN A 26 10.14 -21.28 -15.71
N LEU A 27 9.63 -20.23 -15.07
CA LEU A 27 9.17 -19.01 -15.71
C LEU A 27 10.35 -18.06 -15.87
N LYS A 28 10.51 -17.51 -17.06
CA LYS A 28 11.51 -16.48 -17.38
C LYS A 28 10.77 -15.23 -17.81
N LEU A 29 11.05 -14.11 -17.13
CA LEU A 29 10.54 -12.81 -17.49
C LEU A 29 11.68 -11.98 -18.09
N SER A 30 11.50 -11.50 -19.32
CA SER A 30 12.45 -10.65 -20.04
C SER A 30 11.82 -9.35 -20.50
N SER A 31 12.64 -8.35 -20.79
CA SER A 31 12.21 -7.21 -21.59
C SER A 31 12.13 -7.59 -23.06
N CYS A 32 11.17 -7.01 -23.79
CA CYS A 32 11.12 -7.22 -25.24
C CYS A 32 12.37 -6.64 -25.92
N PRO A 33 12.87 -7.29 -26.99
CA PRO A 33 13.93 -6.70 -27.81
C PRO A 33 13.41 -5.42 -28.48
N SER A 34 14.21 -4.35 -28.46
CA SER A 34 13.84 -3.07 -29.06
C SER A 34 15.00 -2.49 -29.86
N GLY A 35 14.93 -2.65 -31.19
CA GLY A 35 15.93 -2.14 -32.13
C GLY A 35 17.36 -2.59 -31.77
N ARG A 36 18.13 -1.69 -31.12
CA ARG A 36 19.52 -1.90 -30.71
C ARG A 36 19.70 -2.57 -29.34
N GLN A 37 18.63 -2.67 -28.54
CA GLN A 37 18.70 -3.26 -27.20
C GLN A 37 18.25 -4.73 -27.24
N PRO A 38 19.11 -5.69 -26.89
CA PRO A 38 18.72 -7.09 -26.79
C PRO A 38 17.75 -7.29 -25.62
N ALA A 39 16.98 -8.38 -25.67
CA ALA A 39 16.12 -8.78 -24.56
C ALA A 39 16.96 -9.00 -23.29
N ALA A 40 16.59 -8.33 -22.19
CA ALA A 40 17.26 -8.46 -20.91
C ALA A 40 16.44 -9.36 -19.99
N LEU A 41 17.05 -10.42 -19.46
CA LEU A 41 16.43 -11.27 -18.46
C LEU A 41 16.26 -10.48 -17.15
N LEU A 42 15.02 -10.36 -16.68
CA LEU A 42 14.67 -9.60 -15.49
C LEU A 42 14.65 -10.50 -14.27
N ASP A 43 13.89 -11.59 -14.36
CA ASP A 43 13.61 -12.48 -13.25
C ASP A 43 13.34 -13.92 -13.74
N VAL A 44 13.63 -14.91 -12.89
CA VAL A 44 13.40 -16.33 -13.14
C VAL A 44 12.76 -16.95 -11.90
N ARG A 45 11.63 -17.64 -12.09
CA ARG A 45 10.86 -18.23 -10.99
C ARG A 45 10.51 -19.69 -11.29
N SER A 46 10.69 -20.56 -10.30
CA SER A 46 10.22 -21.95 -10.39
C SER A 46 8.81 -22.06 -9.84
N VAL A 47 7.91 -22.69 -10.59
CA VAL A 47 6.50 -22.89 -10.22
C VAL A 47 6.10 -24.36 -10.39
N PRO A 48 5.20 -24.89 -9.54
CA PRO A 48 4.60 -26.21 -9.76
C PRO A 48 3.79 -26.20 -11.06
N GLY A 49 3.87 -27.25 -11.88
CA GLY A 49 3.36 -27.26 -13.24
C GLY A 49 1.84 -27.13 -13.38
N LEU A 50 1.04 -27.84 -12.57
CA LEU A 50 -0.41 -27.96 -12.80
C LEU A 50 -1.29 -27.52 -11.61
N ASP A 51 -0.75 -27.57 -10.39
CA ASP A 51 -1.58 -27.41 -9.18
C ASP A 51 -1.59 -26.01 -8.57
N GLY A 52 -0.79 -25.10 -9.11
CA GLY A 52 -0.63 -23.76 -8.55
C GLY A 52 -1.73 -22.79 -8.97
N SER A 53 -2.52 -22.31 -8.01
CA SER A 53 -3.36 -21.11 -8.16
C SER A 53 -2.81 -20.01 -7.28
N GLY A 54 -2.59 -18.82 -7.84
CA GLY A 54 -2.03 -17.72 -7.08
C GLY A 54 -1.41 -16.63 -7.94
N TRP A 55 -1.01 -15.54 -7.29
CA TRP A 55 -0.30 -14.45 -7.94
C TRP A 55 1.19 -14.77 -8.00
N GLU A 56 1.72 -14.90 -9.21
CA GLU A 56 3.16 -14.97 -9.42
C GLU A 56 3.71 -13.54 -9.46
N VAL A 57 4.72 -13.29 -8.63
CA VAL A 57 5.32 -11.97 -8.43
C VAL A 57 6.73 -11.95 -9.03
N PHE A 58 6.98 -10.99 -9.91
CA PHE A 58 8.27 -10.81 -10.57
C PHE A 58 8.88 -9.46 -10.20
N ASP A 59 10.16 -9.45 -9.82
CA ASP A 59 10.89 -8.21 -9.59
C ASP A 59 11.37 -7.61 -10.92
N ILE A 60 10.82 -6.44 -11.24
CA ILE A 60 11.14 -5.69 -12.47
C ILE A 60 11.87 -4.38 -12.16
N TRP A 61 12.37 -4.20 -10.93
CA TRP A 61 13.10 -3.00 -10.51
C TRP A 61 14.32 -2.71 -11.39
N LYS A 62 14.94 -3.74 -11.97
CA LYS A 62 16.06 -3.59 -12.92
C LYS A 62 15.71 -2.69 -14.10
N LEU A 63 14.46 -2.69 -14.58
CA LEU A 63 14.01 -1.77 -15.64
C LEU A 63 13.87 -0.34 -15.12
N PHE A 64 13.41 -0.17 -13.88
CA PHE A 64 13.10 1.14 -13.29
C PHE A 64 14.32 1.96 -12.89
N ARG A 65 15.46 1.31 -12.62
CA ARG A 65 16.72 2.03 -12.36
C ARG A 65 17.12 2.96 -13.51
N ASN A 66 16.77 2.60 -14.74
CA ASN A 66 17.12 3.34 -15.96
C ASN A 66 15.90 3.92 -16.69
N PHE A 67 14.71 3.84 -16.11
CA PHE A 67 13.43 4.24 -16.72
C PHE A 67 13.24 5.75 -16.73
N LYS A 68 14.20 6.49 -17.29
CA LYS A 68 14.08 7.95 -17.43
C LYS A 68 13.46 8.41 -18.75
N ASN A 69 13.32 7.57 -19.78
CA ASN A 69 12.91 8.04 -21.12
C ASN A 69 12.20 7.00 -22.02
N SER A 70 11.59 5.94 -21.47
CA SER A 70 10.93 4.91 -22.28
C SER A 70 9.41 5.08 -22.23
N ALA A 71 8.80 5.54 -23.33
CA ALA A 71 7.35 5.75 -23.42
C ALA A 71 6.54 4.44 -23.43
N GLN A 72 7.18 3.28 -23.62
CA GLN A 72 6.52 1.98 -23.70
C GLN A 72 7.31 0.91 -22.94
N LEU A 73 6.63 0.24 -22.00
CA LEU A 73 7.14 -0.92 -21.26
C LEU A 73 6.62 -2.19 -21.94
N CYS A 74 7.54 -3.05 -22.40
CA CYS A 74 7.20 -4.33 -23.00
C CYS A 74 7.93 -5.46 -22.28
N LEU A 75 7.16 -6.46 -21.85
CA LEU A 75 7.62 -7.60 -21.06
C LEU A 75 7.15 -8.89 -21.72
N GLU A 76 8.03 -9.87 -21.75
CA GLU A 76 7.79 -11.18 -22.33
C GLU A 76 7.97 -12.25 -21.25
N LEU A 77 7.01 -13.18 -21.17
CA LEU A 77 7.01 -14.28 -20.21
C LEU A 77 7.12 -15.57 -21.02
N GLU A 78 8.07 -16.42 -20.65
CA GLU A 78 8.24 -17.75 -21.20
C GLU A 78 8.27 -18.80 -20.09
N ALA A 79 7.86 -20.02 -20.41
CA ALA A 79 7.95 -21.15 -19.49
C ALA A 79 8.74 -22.31 -20.09
N TRP A 80 9.60 -22.90 -19.27
CA TRP A 80 10.47 -24.00 -19.65
C TRP A 80 10.37 -25.14 -18.63
N GLU A 81 10.21 -26.37 -19.09
CA GLU A 81 10.25 -27.57 -18.27
C GLU A 81 11.25 -28.56 -18.87
N ARG A 82 12.24 -28.98 -18.09
CA ARG A 82 13.30 -29.93 -18.52
C ARG A 82 13.94 -29.56 -19.87
N GLY A 83 14.16 -28.26 -20.11
CA GLY A 83 14.77 -27.75 -21.34
C GLY A 83 13.83 -27.67 -22.55
N ARG A 84 12.52 -27.86 -22.38
CA ARG A 84 11.52 -27.65 -23.44
C ARG A 84 10.61 -26.49 -23.09
N ALA A 85 10.26 -25.68 -24.08
CA ALA A 85 9.24 -24.63 -23.92
C ALA A 85 7.87 -25.26 -23.64
N VAL A 86 7.10 -24.67 -22.72
CA VAL A 86 5.77 -25.12 -22.31
C VAL A 86 4.76 -24.02 -22.55
N ASP A 87 3.54 -24.39 -22.95
CA ASP A 87 2.44 -23.44 -23.13
C ASP A 87 2.00 -22.84 -21.78
N LEU A 88 2.03 -21.51 -21.71
CA LEU A 88 1.59 -20.73 -20.57
C LEU A 88 0.11 -20.95 -20.21
N ARG A 89 -0.75 -21.27 -21.18
CA ARG A 89 -2.17 -21.57 -20.92
C ARG A 89 -2.33 -22.82 -20.07
N GLY A 90 -1.56 -23.87 -20.38
CA GLY A 90 -1.53 -25.11 -19.59
C GLY A 90 -1.01 -24.90 -18.16
N LEU A 91 -0.19 -23.88 -17.95
CA LEU A 91 0.27 -23.45 -16.62
C LEU A 91 -0.70 -22.49 -15.93
N GLY A 92 -1.85 -22.16 -16.50
CA GLY A 92 -2.85 -21.30 -15.85
C GLY A 92 -2.71 -19.79 -16.11
N PHE A 93 -1.93 -19.38 -17.10
CA PHE A 93 -1.75 -17.98 -17.50
C PHE A 93 -2.67 -17.55 -18.67
N GLU A 94 -3.76 -18.28 -18.89
CA GLU A 94 -4.82 -17.92 -19.85
C GLU A 94 -5.27 -16.45 -19.63
N ARG A 95 -5.23 -15.64 -20.69
CA ARG A 95 -5.63 -14.23 -20.64
C ARG A 95 -7.10 -14.01 -21.01
N ALA A 96 -7.69 -14.94 -21.74
CA ALA A 96 -9.09 -14.87 -22.16
C ALA A 96 -10.03 -14.94 -20.95
N ALA A 97 -11.17 -14.26 -21.04
CA ALA A 97 -12.24 -14.26 -20.03
C ALA A 97 -11.82 -13.83 -18.60
N ARG A 98 -10.71 -13.09 -18.45
CA ARG A 98 -10.29 -12.53 -17.15
C ARG A 98 -11.11 -11.31 -16.78
N GLN A 99 -11.65 -11.31 -15.57
CA GLN A 99 -12.26 -10.13 -14.97
C GLN A 99 -11.22 -9.03 -14.75
N VAL A 100 -11.64 -7.76 -14.64
CA VAL A 100 -10.71 -6.62 -14.51
C VAL A 100 -9.72 -6.80 -13.35
N HIS A 101 -10.20 -7.25 -12.18
CA HIS A 101 -9.36 -7.52 -11.00
C HIS A 101 -8.44 -8.76 -11.11
N GLU A 102 -8.59 -9.57 -12.16
CA GLU A 102 -7.76 -10.75 -12.42
C GLU A 102 -6.66 -10.48 -13.46
N LYS A 103 -6.67 -9.29 -14.07
CA LYS A 103 -5.65 -8.89 -15.06
C LYS A 103 -4.31 -8.65 -14.37
N ALA A 104 -3.22 -8.76 -15.13
CA ALA A 104 -1.88 -8.52 -14.62
C ALA A 104 -1.77 -7.11 -14.03
N LEU A 105 -1.12 -7.00 -12.87
CA LEU A 105 -0.95 -5.76 -12.14
C LEU A 105 0.51 -5.34 -12.16
N PHE A 106 0.72 -4.06 -12.36
CA PHE A 106 2.02 -3.43 -12.27
C PHE A 106 2.05 -2.55 -11.02
N LEU A 107 2.89 -2.90 -10.05
CA LEU A 107 2.95 -2.28 -8.73
C LEU A 107 4.29 -1.55 -8.55
N VAL A 108 4.22 -0.24 -8.37
CA VAL A 108 5.40 0.61 -8.13
C VAL A 108 5.34 1.15 -6.72
N PHE A 109 6.36 0.80 -5.94
CA PHE A 109 6.61 1.43 -4.65
C PHE A 109 7.52 2.63 -4.91
N GLY A 110 7.02 3.83 -4.60
CA GLY A 110 7.77 5.07 -4.70
C GLY A 110 7.72 5.81 -3.37
N ARG A 111 8.84 6.35 -2.93
CA ARG A 111 8.88 7.27 -1.79
C ARG A 111 8.70 8.69 -2.30
N THR A 112 7.49 9.21 -2.19
CA THR A 112 7.25 10.64 -2.43
C THR A 112 7.77 11.45 -1.24
N LYS A 113 8.51 12.54 -1.50
CA LYS A 113 8.78 13.57 -0.49
C LYS A 113 7.60 14.55 -0.33
N LYS A 114 6.66 14.56 -1.29
CA LYS A 114 5.43 15.36 -1.22
C LYS A 114 4.35 14.56 -0.52
N ARG A 115 4.06 14.94 0.73
CA ARG A 115 3.05 14.34 1.63
C ARG A 115 1.60 14.68 1.24
N ASP A 116 1.41 15.48 0.19
CA ASP A 116 0.11 16.02 -0.20
C ASP A 116 -0.70 15.12 -1.14
N LEU A 117 -0.25 13.92 -1.53
CA LEU A 117 -0.96 13.11 -2.53
C LEU A 117 -2.37 12.70 -2.09
N PHE A 118 -2.55 12.31 -0.82
CA PHE A 118 -3.89 12.02 -0.27
C PHE A 118 -4.79 13.25 -0.28
N PHE A 119 -4.23 14.40 0.10
CA PHE A 119 -4.94 15.67 0.14
C PHE A 119 -5.29 16.16 -1.27
N ASN A 120 -4.37 16.04 -2.22
CA ASN A 120 -4.58 16.39 -3.63
C ASN A 120 -5.59 15.46 -4.31
N GLU A 121 -5.65 14.17 -3.95
CA GLU A 121 -6.67 13.26 -4.45
C GLU A 121 -8.07 13.63 -3.92
N ILE A 122 -8.18 13.97 -2.63
CA ILE A 122 -9.43 14.51 -2.05
C ILE A 122 -9.82 15.84 -2.71
N LYS A 123 -8.85 16.73 -2.94
CA LYS A 123 -9.06 18.01 -3.63
C LYS A 123 -9.54 17.82 -5.07
N ALA A 124 -8.90 16.91 -5.81
CA ALA A 124 -9.25 16.60 -7.20
C ALA A 124 -10.65 15.99 -7.31
N ARG A 125 -11.05 15.10 -6.38
CA ARG A 125 -12.42 14.55 -6.34
C ARG A 125 -13.48 15.59 -5.96
N SER A 126 -13.08 16.68 -5.30
CA SER A 126 -13.99 17.75 -4.87
C SER A 126 -14.33 18.76 -5.97
N GLY A 127 -13.56 18.84 -7.07
CA GLY A 127 -13.79 19.81 -8.15
C GLY A 127 -13.66 21.28 -7.72
N GLN A 128 -12.94 21.57 -6.63
CA GLN A 128 -12.72 22.93 -6.13
C GLN A 128 -11.22 23.20 -6.01
N ASP A 129 -10.65 23.74 -7.08
CA ASP A 129 -9.20 23.95 -7.21
C ASP A 129 -8.66 25.10 -6.35
N ASP A 130 -9.51 26.04 -5.94
CA ASP A 130 -9.08 27.24 -5.21
C ASP A 130 -9.10 27.09 -3.67
N LYS A 131 -9.60 25.97 -3.15
CA LYS A 131 -9.71 25.76 -1.69
C LYS A 131 -8.68 24.76 -1.19
N THR A 132 -8.11 25.04 -0.03
CA THR A 132 -7.30 24.04 0.67
C THR A 132 -8.20 22.88 1.12
N VAL A 133 -7.66 21.67 1.19
CA VAL A 133 -8.42 20.49 1.68
C VAL A 133 -8.98 20.74 3.09
N TYR A 134 -8.24 21.52 3.89
CA TYR A 134 -8.68 22.04 5.18
C TYR A 134 -9.98 22.84 5.07
N GLU A 135 -10.08 23.79 4.13
CA GLU A 135 -11.29 24.60 3.91
C GLU A 135 -12.45 23.78 3.34
N TYR A 136 -12.19 22.82 2.45
CA TYR A 136 -13.22 21.92 1.93
C TYR A 136 -13.87 21.11 3.06
N LEU A 137 -13.06 20.41 3.86
CA LEU A 137 -13.53 19.58 4.98
C LEU A 137 -14.26 20.42 6.04
N PHE A 138 -13.75 21.63 6.35
CA PHE A 138 -14.43 22.57 7.24
C PHE A 138 -15.77 23.07 6.69
N SER A 139 -15.84 23.35 5.39
CA SER A 139 -17.05 23.88 4.75
C SER A 139 -18.18 22.84 4.64
N GLN A 140 -17.84 21.57 4.35
CA GLN A 140 -18.79 20.45 4.42
C GLN A 140 -19.34 20.29 5.84
N ARG A 141 -18.49 20.45 6.87
CA ARG A 141 -18.89 20.38 8.28
C ARG A 141 -19.82 21.53 8.68
N ARG A 142 -19.59 22.75 8.19
CA ARG A 142 -20.50 23.89 8.41
C ARG A 142 -21.86 23.71 7.73
N LYS A 143 -21.90 23.11 6.54
CA LYS A 143 -23.17 22.85 5.84
C LYS A 143 -24.02 21.74 6.48
N ARG A 144 -23.39 20.81 7.21
CA ARG A 144 -24.09 19.70 7.90
C ARG A 144 -24.45 19.97 9.36
N ARG A 145 -24.03 21.11 9.92
CA ARG A 145 -24.46 21.56 11.25
C ARG A 145 -25.62 22.53 11.08
N ALA A 146 -26.74 22.27 11.75
CA ALA A 146 -27.80 23.27 11.89
C ALA A 146 -27.20 24.57 12.44
N PRO A 147 -27.63 25.76 11.97
CA PRO A 147 -27.11 27.02 12.46
C PRO A 147 -27.36 27.11 13.97
N LEU A 148 -26.28 27.10 14.76
CA LEU A 148 -26.37 27.36 16.20
C LEU A 148 -26.86 28.79 16.38
N ALA A 149 -28.11 28.91 16.83
CA ALA A 149 -28.68 30.18 17.24
C ALA A 149 -27.76 30.89 18.23
N ASN A 150 -27.61 32.19 17.99
CA ASN A 150 -26.77 33.14 18.69
C ASN A 150 -27.00 33.07 20.22
N ARG A 151 -26.19 32.28 20.93
CA ARG A 151 -26.12 32.33 22.41
C ARG A 151 -24.80 32.96 22.80
N GLN A 152 -24.87 34.28 23.04
CA GLN A 152 -23.92 34.98 23.90
C GLN A 152 -23.94 34.28 25.27
N GLY A 153 -22.91 33.49 25.53
CA GLY A 153 -22.77 32.75 26.78
C GLY A 153 -21.30 32.67 27.14
N LYS A 154 -20.96 33.30 28.28
CA LYS A 154 -19.65 33.27 28.95
C LYS A 154 -18.90 31.96 28.67
N ARG A 155 -17.72 32.07 28.05
CA ARG A 155 -16.76 30.95 27.94
C ARG A 155 -16.51 30.40 29.35
N PRO A 156 -16.91 29.17 29.67
CA PRO A 156 -16.39 28.54 30.86
C PRO A 156 -14.93 28.23 30.58
N SER A 157 -14.04 28.70 31.43
CA SER A 157 -12.66 28.22 31.53
C SER A 157 -12.69 26.76 31.99
N LYS A 158 -13.13 25.86 31.10
CA LYS A 158 -12.86 24.43 31.21
C LYS A 158 -11.48 24.26 30.60
N ASN A 159 -10.51 23.89 31.43
CA ASN A 159 -9.20 23.37 31.07
C ASN A 159 -9.11 23.06 29.58
N LEU A 160 -8.45 23.93 28.81
CA LEU A 160 -8.07 23.64 27.44
C LEU A 160 -7.21 22.39 27.51
N LYS A 161 -7.82 21.20 27.41
CA LYS A 161 -7.09 19.94 27.27
C LYS A 161 -6.04 20.20 26.21
N ALA A 162 -4.77 20.08 26.58
CA ALA A 162 -3.68 20.43 25.69
C ALA A 162 -3.91 19.75 24.34
N ARG A 163 -3.59 20.45 23.25
CA ARG A 163 -3.71 19.87 21.91
C ARG A 163 -2.79 18.65 21.82
N CYS A 164 -3.23 17.66 21.06
CA CYS A 164 -2.49 16.44 20.75
C CYS A 164 -1.06 16.77 20.29
N SER A 165 -0.10 16.35 21.09
CA SER A 165 1.33 16.60 20.87
C SER A 165 2.17 15.44 21.39
N ARG A 166 3.34 15.23 20.76
CA ARG A 166 4.33 14.27 21.24
C ARG A 166 4.98 14.81 22.51
N LYS A 167 4.97 14.01 23.56
CA LYS A 167 5.58 14.27 24.86
C LYS A 167 6.78 13.36 25.03
N ALA A 168 7.81 13.86 25.72
CA ALA A 168 8.96 13.04 26.09
C ALA A 168 8.52 12.01 27.13
N LEU A 169 8.97 10.78 26.93
CA LEU A 169 8.78 9.67 27.87
C LEU A 169 10.08 8.92 27.87
N HIS A 170 10.91 9.24 28.86
CA HIS A 170 12.17 8.56 29.07
C HIS A 170 11.91 7.24 29.76
N VAL A 171 12.48 6.18 29.22
CA VAL A 171 12.36 4.82 29.75
C VAL A 171 13.74 4.34 30.13
N ASN A 172 13.91 4.03 31.41
CA ASN A 172 15.15 3.48 31.96
C ASN A 172 14.90 2.01 32.35
N PHE A 173 15.64 1.10 31.74
CA PHE A 173 15.44 -0.34 31.95
C PHE A 173 15.92 -0.80 33.32
N LYS A 174 16.87 -0.09 33.93
CA LYS A 174 17.32 -0.36 35.30
C LYS A 174 16.25 -0.01 36.33
N ASP A 175 15.55 1.11 36.13
CA ASP A 175 14.44 1.52 37.01
C ASP A 175 13.25 0.54 36.94
N MET A 176 13.10 -0.15 35.79
CA MET A 176 12.09 -1.19 35.59
C MET A 176 12.55 -2.60 36.00
N GLY A 177 13.83 -2.77 36.38
CA GLY A 177 14.42 -4.06 36.72
C GLY A 177 14.55 -5.01 35.52
N TRP A 178 14.78 -4.46 34.32
CA TRP A 178 14.94 -5.18 33.04
C TRP A 178 16.37 -5.12 32.51
N ASP A 179 17.32 -4.62 33.30
CA ASP A 179 18.74 -4.53 32.97
C ASP A 179 19.46 -5.90 32.96
N ASP A 180 18.77 -6.97 33.39
CA ASP A 180 19.22 -8.35 33.33
C ASP A 180 19.04 -9.00 31.94
N TRP A 181 17.96 -8.68 31.23
CA TRP A 181 17.67 -9.24 29.89
C TRP A 181 17.88 -8.24 28.75
N ILE A 182 17.80 -6.93 29.01
CA ILE A 182 18.08 -5.88 28.02
C ILE A 182 19.52 -5.40 28.19
N ILE A 183 20.40 -5.95 27.36
CA ILE A 183 21.85 -5.70 27.40
C ILE A 183 22.20 -4.28 26.91
N ALA A 184 21.49 -3.78 25.89
CA ALA A 184 21.62 -2.41 25.39
C ALA A 184 20.43 -2.05 24.47
N PRO A 185 20.05 -0.76 24.39
CA PRO A 185 20.46 0.34 25.26
C PRO A 185 19.82 0.22 26.66
N LEU A 186 20.44 0.81 27.69
CA LEU A 186 19.88 0.81 29.06
C LEU A 186 18.81 1.89 29.29
N GLU A 187 18.70 2.83 28.36
CA GLU A 187 17.70 3.88 28.36
C GLU A 187 17.26 4.22 26.93
N TYR A 188 16.00 4.64 26.75
CA TYR A 188 15.52 5.17 25.47
C TYR A 188 14.36 6.16 25.66
N GLU A 189 14.20 7.06 24.69
CA GLU A 189 13.05 7.96 24.62
C GLU A 189 11.90 7.26 23.85
N ALA A 190 10.93 6.72 24.58
CA ALA A 190 9.74 6.10 23.99
C ALA A 190 8.84 7.13 23.33
N PHE A 191 8.73 8.31 23.95
CA PHE A 191 7.71 9.32 23.69
C PHE A 191 6.28 8.77 23.83
N HIS A 192 5.31 9.66 24.04
CA HIS A 192 3.90 9.32 23.89
C HIS A 192 3.13 10.50 23.30
N CYS A 193 1.96 10.23 22.74
CA CYS A 193 1.06 11.29 22.29
C CYS A 193 0.02 11.54 23.38
N GLU A 194 -0.16 12.81 23.73
CA GLU A 194 -1.16 13.22 24.72
C GLU A 194 -1.92 14.45 24.25
N GLY A 195 -3.22 14.49 24.53
CA GLY A 195 -4.10 15.62 24.24
C GLY A 195 -5.21 15.29 23.24
N LEU A 196 -6.00 16.30 22.87
CA LEU A 196 -7.09 16.16 21.91
C LEU A 196 -6.58 16.30 20.47
N CYS A 197 -6.74 15.25 19.65
CA CYS A 197 -6.38 15.26 18.23
C CYS A 197 -7.62 15.66 17.40
N GLU A 198 -7.75 16.94 17.08
CA GLU A 198 -8.85 17.42 16.24
C GLU A 198 -8.58 17.07 14.76
N PHE A 199 -9.58 16.52 14.08
CA PHE A 199 -9.54 16.44 12.63
C PHE A 199 -9.69 17.83 12.00
N PRO A 200 -8.89 18.18 10.97
CA PRO A 200 -7.76 17.43 10.39
C PRO A 200 -6.47 17.48 11.20
N LEU A 201 -5.77 16.34 11.28
CA LEU A 201 -4.45 16.24 11.91
C LEU A 201 -3.46 17.21 11.25
N ARG A 202 -2.56 17.80 12.05
CA ARG A 202 -1.58 18.78 11.57
C ARG A 202 -0.37 18.10 10.93
N SER A 203 0.21 18.74 9.92
CA SER A 203 1.35 18.21 9.15
C SER A 203 2.59 17.87 10.00
N HIS A 204 2.89 18.67 11.02
CA HIS A 204 4.04 18.45 11.93
C HIS A 204 3.96 17.17 12.79
N LEU A 205 2.78 16.52 12.88
CA LEU A 205 2.61 15.26 13.63
C LEU A 205 2.93 14.03 12.79
N GLU A 206 3.23 14.21 11.50
CA GLU A 206 3.57 13.10 10.60
C GLU A 206 2.58 11.92 10.61
N PRO A 207 1.24 12.16 10.57
CA PRO A 207 0.29 11.09 10.79
C PRO A 207 0.28 10.09 9.62
N THR A 208 0.17 8.81 9.95
CA THR A 208 -0.08 7.74 8.98
C THR A 208 -1.49 7.87 8.39
N ASN A 209 -1.73 7.24 7.23
CA ASN A 209 -3.09 7.17 6.67
C ASN A 209 -4.08 6.54 7.67
N HIS A 210 -3.63 5.55 8.44
CA HIS A 210 -4.42 4.94 9.51
C HIS A 210 -4.85 5.97 10.57
N ALA A 211 -3.89 6.77 11.08
CA ALA A 211 -4.19 7.81 12.07
C ALA A 211 -5.14 8.89 11.51
N VAL A 212 -5.01 9.26 10.23
CA VAL A 212 -5.92 10.20 9.55
C VAL A 212 -7.34 9.64 9.48
N ILE A 213 -7.51 8.37 9.09
CA ILE A 213 -8.82 7.71 9.00
C ILE A 213 -9.45 7.54 10.39
N GLN A 214 -8.69 7.09 11.39
CA GLN A 214 -9.18 6.97 12.76
C GLN A 214 -9.65 8.32 13.32
N THR A 215 -8.86 9.39 13.11
CA THR A 215 -9.23 10.73 13.58
C THR A 215 -10.46 11.27 12.84
N LEU A 216 -10.60 10.95 11.54
CA LEU A 216 -11.81 11.27 10.78
C LEU A 216 -13.03 10.54 11.35
N MET A 217 -12.94 9.22 11.55
CA MET A 217 -14.03 8.41 12.10
C MET A 217 -14.43 8.87 13.50
N ASN A 218 -13.47 9.08 14.39
CA ASN A 218 -13.71 9.61 15.74
C ASN A 218 -14.35 10.99 15.71
N SER A 219 -14.04 11.83 14.71
CA SER A 219 -14.68 13.13 14.56
C SER A 219 -16.13 13.08 14.05
N MET A 220 -16.54 11.95 13.47
CA MET A 220 -17.89 11.72 12.92
C MET A 220 -18.77 10.98 13.92
N ASP A 221 -18.27 9.89 14.50
CA ASP A 221 -18.95 9.06 15.49
C ASP A 221 -17.93 8.50 16.51
N PRO A 222 -17.72 9.21 17.64
CA PRO A 222 -16.72 8.85 18.64
C PRO A 222 -16.93 7.45 19.27
N GLU A 223 -18.20 7.03 19.42
CA GLU A 223 -18.55 5.77 20.10
C GLU A 223 -18.24 4.54 19.22
N SER A 224 -18.17 4.74 17.90
CA SER A 224 -17.83 3.68 16.95
C SER A 224 -16.32 3.47 16.76
N THR A 225 -15.50 4.34 17.34
CA THR A 225 -14.05 4.30 17.19
C THR A 225 -13.36 3.90 18.49
N PRO A 226 -12.35 3.01 18.42
CA PRO A 226 -11.45 2.78 19.54
C PRO A 226 -10.82 4.12 20.00
N PRO A 227 -10.66 4.33 21.31
CA PRO A 227 -10.02 5.52 21.85
C PRO A 227 -8.58 5.71 21.37
#